data_AF-A0A9D1FZI7-F1
#
_entry.id   AF-A0A9D1FZI7-F1
#
_cell.length_a   1.000
_cell.length_b   1.000
_cell.length_c   1.000
_cell.angle_alpha   90.00
_cell.angle_beta   90.00
_cell.angle_gamma   90.00
#
_symmetry.space_group_name_H-M   'P 1'
#
loop_
_entity.id
_entity.type
_entity.pdbx_description
1 polymer ?
#
loop_
_entity_poly.entity_id
_entity_poly.type
_entity_poly.pdbx_seq_one_letter_code
_entity_poly.pdbx_strand_id
1 'polypeptide(L)' 'MNGVPSLHRITIWIENKKEFENSWQVLLSENVEYIYPAHGKRFKSCDLRKFKAKINKIKLYPLE' A
#
# COMPACT_ATOMS: atom_id res chain seq x y z
N MET A 1 5.51 -13.72 2.55
CA MET A 1 4.09 -13.51 2.96
C MET A 1 4.10 -12.72 4.27
N ASN A 2 4.14 -11.40 4.21
CA ASN A 2 4.38 -10.56 5.41
C ASN A 2 3.05 -10.14 6.07
N GLY A 3 2.48 -11.01 6.90
CA GLY A 3 1.39 -10.66 7.84
C GLY A 3 -0.05 -10.76 7.33
N VAL A 4 -0.99 -10.29 8.16
CA VAL A 4 -2.45 -10.26 7.89
C VAL A 4 -2.72 -9.50 6.57
N PRO A 5 -3.46 -10.08 5.61
CA PRO A 5 -3.59 -9.49 4.28
C PRO A 5 -4.22 -8.09 4.31
N SER A 6 -3.56 -7.15 3.62
CA SER A 6 -4.05 -5.80 3.29
C SER A 6 -4.43 -4.90 4.48
N LEU A 7 -3.83 -5.09 5.65
CA LEU A 7 -3.98 -4.14 6.75
C LEU A 7 -3.44 -2.76 6.32
N HIS A 8 -4.20 -1.69 6.58
CA HIS A 8 -3.82 -0.33 6.19
C HIS A 8 -3.53 -0.13 4.68
N ARG A 9 -4.14 -0.96 3.80
CA ARG A 9 -3.90 -0.96 2.35
C ARG A 9 -2.47 -1.40 1.94
N ILE A 10 -1.71 -1.96 2.88
CA ILE A 10 -0.37 -2.47 2.65
C ILE A 10 -0.46 -3.91 2.16
N THR A 11 0.05 -4.17 0.95
CA THR A 11 0.10 -5.51 0.37
C THR A 11 1.20 -6.35 1.01
N ILE A 12 1.05 -7.69 0.96
CA ILE A 12 2.03 -8.62 1.58
C ILE A 12 3.28 -8.88 0.70
N TRP A 13 3.27 -8.41 -0.55
CA TRP A 13 4.29 -8.61 -1.59
C TRP A 13 5.14 -7.35 -1.80
N ILE A 14 5.55 -6.70 -0.71
CA ILE A 14 6.43 -5.51 -0.79
C ILE A 14 7.86 -5.99 -0.65
N GLU A 15 8.69 -5.63 -1.63
CA GLU A 15 10.13 -5.93 -1.64
C GLU A 15 10.98 -4.68 -1.37
N ASN A 16 10.46 -3.50 -1.74
CA ASN A 16 11.13 -2.22 -1.56
C ASN A 16 10.14 -1.17 -1.04
N LYS A 17 10.41 -0.62 0.16
CA LYS A 17 9.53 0.37 0.80
C LYS A 17 9.43 1.68 0.00
N LYS A 18 10.54 2.13 -0.58
CA LYS A 18 10.62 3.41 -1.30
C LYS A 18 9.87 3.32 -2.63
N GLU A 19 10.03 2.23 -3.36
CA GLU A 19 9.28 1.98 -4.60
C GLU A 19 7.78 1.82 -4.31
N PHE A 20 7.44 1.11 -3.23
CA PHE A 20 6.05 0.99 -2.80
C PHE A 20 5.43 2.36 -2.43
N GLU A 21 6.16 3.19 -1.68
CA GLU A 21 5.71 4.56 -1.36
C GLU A 21 5.57 5.43 -2.63
N ASN A 22 6.50 5.33 -3.57
CA ASN A 22 6.42 6.02 -4.86
C ASN A 22 5.20 5.57 -5.66
N SER A 23 4.86 4.27 -5.66
CA SER A 23 3.65 3.77 -6.33
C SER A 23 2.39 4.43 -5.78
N TRP A 24 2.33 4.71 -4.47
CA TRP A 24 1.20 5.43 -3.87
C TRP A 24 1.17 6.90 -4.29
N GLN A 25 2.31 7.54 -4.54
CA GLN A 25 2.34 8.90 -5.08
C GLN A 25 1.75 8.95 -6.49
N VAL A 26 2.09 7.98 -7.34
CA VAL A 26 1.49 7.85 -8.68
C VAL A 26 -0.02 7.64 -8.57
N LEU A 27 -0.49 6.74 -7.70
CA LEU A 27 -1.93 6.54 -7.51
C LEU A 27 -2.66 7.80 -6.99
N LEU A 28 -1.98 8.60 -6.15
CA LEU A 28 -2.53 9.85 -5.62
C LEU A 28 -2.52 10.99 -6.65
N SER A 29 -1.61 10.99 -7.63
CA SER A 29 -1.56 12.01 -8.68
C SER A 29 -2.69 11.88 -9.70
N GLU A 30 -3.26 10.68 -9.86
CA GLU A 30 -4.43 10.46 -10.74
C GLU A 30 -5.71 11.17 -10.26
N ASN A 31 -5.71 11.74 -9.05
CA ASN A 31 -6.83 12.48 -8.47
C ASN A 31 -8.18 11.75 -8.49
N VAL A 32 -8.16 10.42 -8.35
CA VAL A 32 -9.36 9.57 -8.29
C VAL A 32 -9.95 9.56 -6.88
N GLU A 33 -11.28 9.44 -6.77
CA GLU A 33 -11.94 9.32 -5.46
C GLU A 33 -11.74 7.91 -4.86
N TYR A 34 -11.81 6.88 -5.69
CA TYR A 34 -11.78 5.48 -5.27
C TYR A 34 -10.70 4.68 -5.97
N ILE A 35 -10.09 3.76 -5.22
CA ILE A 35 -9.14 2.77 -5.72
C ILE A 35 -9.79 1.39 -5.63
N TYR A 36 -9.66 0.62 -6.71
CA TYR A 36 -10.16 -0.74 -6.83
C TYR A 36 -8.98 -1.71 -6.75
N PRO A 37 -8.75 -2.35 -5.58
CA PRO A 37 -7.69 -3.34 -5.45
C PRO A 37 -8.07 -4.65 -6.15
N ALA A 38 -7.07 -5.46 -6.48
CA ALA A 38 -7.28 -6.81 -7.04
C ALA A 38 -8.12 -7.72 -6.11
N HIS A 39 -8.04 -7.51 -4.79
CA HIS A 39 -8.82 -8.23 -3.80
C HIS A 39 -9.40 -7.29 -2.75
N GLY A 40 -10.63 -7.56 -2.31
CA GLY A 40 -11.34 -6.80 -1.29
C GLY A 40 -12.27 -5.72 -1.85
N LYS A 41 -12.73 -4.82 -0.98
CA LYS A 41 -13.62 -3.71 -1.35
C LYS A 41 -12.82 -2.50 -1.81
N ARG A 42 -13.39 -1.74 -2.76
CA ARG A 42 -12.90 -0.40 -3.12
C ARG A 42 -12.78 0.50 -1.88
N PHE A 43 -11.84 1.43 -1.90
CA PHE A 43 -11.59 2.35 -0.80
C PHE A 43 -11.24 3.75 -1.31
N LYS A 44 -11.35 4.77 -0.44
CA LYS A 44 -11.07 6.15 -0.83
C LYS A 44 -9.56 6.36 -1.02
N SER A 45 -9.16 7.10 -2.05
CA SER A 45 -7.74 7.42 -2.29
C SER A 45 -7.07 8.12 -1.11
N CYS A 46 -7.83 8.87 -0.30
CA CYS A 46 -7.33 9.49 0.92
C CYS A 46 -6.83 8.49 2.00
N ASP A 47 -7.26 7.23 1.97
CA ASP A 47 -6.71 6.19 2.86
C ASP A 47 -5.21 6.00 2.61
N LEU A 48 -4.72 6.14 1.37
CA LEU A 48 -3.29 6.03 1.08
C LEU A 48 -2.49 7.13 1.81
N ARG A 49 -3.01 8.36 1.85
CA ARG A 49 -2.39 9.45 2.62
C ARG A 49 -2.41 9.14 4.12
N LYS A 50 -3.54 8.65 4.65
CA LYS A 50 -3.70 8.28 6.06
C LYS A 50 -2.70 7.22 6.52
N PHE A 51 -2.41 6.23 5.67
CA PHE A 51 -1.57 5.10 6.02
C PHE A 51 -0.13 5.19 5.52
N LYS A 52 0.25 6.26 4.82
CA LYS A 52 1.61 6.45 4.28
C LYS A 52 2.72 6.18 5.32
N ALA A 53 2.56 6.72 6.53
CA ALA A 53 3.51 6.53 7.62
C ALA A 53 3.65 5.06 8.11
N LYS A 54 2.70 4.18 7.78
CA LYS A 54 2.78 2.76 8.12
C LYS A 54 3.76 2.00 7.23
N ILE A 55 4.04 2.47 6.01
CA ILE A 55 4.98 1.83 5.07
C ILE A 55 6.37 1.70 5.70
N ASN A 56 6.84 2.76 6.35
CA ASN A 56 8.16 2.79 7.00
C ASN A 56 8.29 1.77 8.14
N LYS A 57 7.17 1.43 8.79
CA LYS A 57 7.10 0.50 9.92
C LYS A 57 7.02 -0.97 9.50
N ILE A 58 6.88 -1.27 8.21
CA ILE A 58 6.83 -2.65 7.71
C ILE A 58 8.21 -3.28 7.92
N LYS A 59 8.25 -4.50 8.48
CA LYS A 59 9.46 -5.32 8.44
C LYS A 59 9.46 -6.12 7.14
N LEU A 60 10.50 -5.95 6.33
CA LEU A 60 10.70 -6.76 5.13
C LEU A 60 11.49 -8.01 5.52
N TYR A 61 11.09 -9.13 4.97
CA TYR A 61 11.76 -10.41 5.12
C TYR A 61 12.32 -10.81 3.76
N PRO A 62 13.56 -11.31 3.69
CA PRO A 62 14.12 -11.81 2.45
C PRO A 62 13.26 -12.95 1.88
N LEU A 63 13.18 -13.01 0.56
CA LEU A 63 12.71 -14.19 -0.13
C LEU A 63 13.93 -15.12 -0.23
N GLU A 64 13.86 -16.26 0.45
CA GLU A 64 14.87 -17.33 0.37
C GLU A 64 14.91 -17.96 -1.03
#